data_AF-A0A9W7DA51-F1
#
_entry.id   AF-A0A9W7DA51-F1
#
_cell.length_a   1.000
_cell.length_b   1.000
_cell.length_c   1.000
_cell.angle_alpha   90.00
_cell.angle_beta   90.00
_cell.angle_gamma   90.00
#
_symmetry.space_group_name_H-M   'P 1'
#
loop_
_entity.id
_entity.type
_entity.pdbx_description
1 polymer ?
#
loop_
_entity_poly.entity_id
_entity_poly.type
_entity_poly.pdbx_seq_one_letter_code
_entity_poly.pdbx_strand_id
1 'polypeptide(L)'
;MQQSTNVSTAPCKWSADDIKLYDTFQSQLAASYSQTGAVLQECGLAVEKPAHTDFYSPVARRDVVRNIYFESTSAFSIPSKYPATANVMFDAMRQTHRRSPQRNLDKMDEYRPDTIAVKFETYHHWEEGKVVSQSFILVMRRFVESDRTVFVWRSLIEGEFAGTYLDETGWTVLQPTSSDSTDVRTCMRSVPMHGGRQAVSTTASDAFFAKAVVRSSEPSSLQLAQLMGQLLLDSK
;
A
#
# COMPACT_ATOMS: atom_id res chain seq x y z
N MET A 1 30.15 -21.44 12.88
CA MET A 1 29.21 -22.09 11.94
C MET A 1 28.03 -21.16 11.75
N GLN A 2 27.97 -20.43 10.63
CA GLN A 2 26.79 -19.63 10.27
C GLN A 2 25.72 -20.57 9.74
N GLN A 3 24.60 -20.68 10.44
CA GLN A 3 23.40 -21.31 9.89
C GLN A 3 22.78 -20.32 8.91
N SER A 4 23.03 -20.56 7.62
CA SER A 4 22.26 -19.98 6.52
C SER A 4 20.82 -20.48 6.67
N THR A 5 19.93 -19.63 7.20
CA THR A 5 18.49 -19.86 7.13
C THR A 5 18.10 -19.82 5.66
N ASN A 6 17.84 -21.00 5.09
CA ASN A 6 17.25 -21.15 3.77
C ASN A 6 15.89 -20.42 3.77
N VAL A 7 15.88 -19.20 3.23
CA VAL A 7 14.65 -18.52 2.85
C VAL A 7 14.02 -19.38 1.75
N SER A 8 12.80 -19.86 2.00
CA SER A 8 12.06 -20.64 1.02
C SER A 8 11.94 -19.84 -0.28
N THR A 9 12.56 -20.33 -1.35
CA THR A 9 12.45 -19.79 -2.72
C THR A 9 11.20 -20.30 -3.45
N ALA A 10 10.26 -20.91 -2.72
CA ALA A 10 9.03 -21.42 -3.30
C ALA A 10 8.21 -20.25 -3.88
N PRO A 11 7.75 -20.34 -5.14
CA PRO A 11 6.98 -19.28 -5.76
C PRO A 11 5.65 -19.07 -5.02
N CYS A 12 5.33 -17.80 -4.73
CA CYS A 12 4.08 -17.40 -4.08
C CYS A 12 2.90 -17.53 -5.07
N LYS A 13 2.42 -18.76 -5.27
CA LYS A 13 1.31 -19.03 -6.20
C LYS A 13 -0.01 -18.50 -5.63
N TRP A 14 -0.86 -18.01 -6.53
CA TRP A 14 -2.24 -17.66 -6.22
C TRP A 14 -3.09 -18.92 -6.07
N SER A 15 -3.79 -19.02 -4.95
CA SER A 15 -4.78 -20.05 -4.64
C SER A 15 -6.18 -19.63 -5.10
N ALA A 16 -7.14 -20.55 -5.04
CA ALA A 16 -8.54 -20.24 -5.35
C ALA A 16 -9.13 -19.18 -4.39
N ASP A 17 -8.70 -19.15 -3.13
CA ASP A 17 -9.17 -18.15 -2.18
C ASP A 17 -8.53 -16.78 -2.42
N ASP A 18 -7.26 -16.75 -2.86
CA ASP A 18 -6.60 -15.50 -3.28
C ASP A 18 -7.32 -14.87 -4.50
N ILE A 19 -7.80 -15.71 -5.43
CA ILE A 19 -8.57 -15.24 -6.60
C ILE A 19 -9.92 -14.65 -6.15
N LYS A 20 -10.63 -15.26 -5.19
CA LYS A 20 -11.85 -14.68 -4.63
C LYS A 20 -11.59 -13.36 -3.92
N LEU A 21 -10.48 -13.25 -3.18
CA LEU A 21 -10.04 -12.00 -2.55
C LEU A 21 -9.74 -10.94 -3.61
N TYR A 22 -9.04 -11.31 -4.69
CA TYR A 22 -8.83 -10.44 -5.84
C TYR A 22 -10.16 -9.92 -6.41
N ASP A 23 -11.13 -10.80 -6.71
CA ASP A 23 -12.42 -10.40 -7.27
C ASP A 23 -13.18 -9.45 -6.34
N THR A 24 -13.13 -9.74 -5.04
CA THR A 24 -13.71 -8.90 -4.00
C THR A 24 -13.07 -7.51 -3.98
N PHE A 25 -11.75 -7.43 -3.87
CA PHE A 25 -11.00 -6.18 -3.89
C PHE A 25 -11.23 -5.41 -5.18
N GLN A 26 -11.23 -6.11 -6.31
CA GLN A 26 -11.47 -5.56 -7.62
C GLN A 26 -12.84 -4.88 -7.72
N SER A 27 -13.89 -5.50 -7.15
CA SER A 27 -15.24 -4.92 -7.11
C SER A 27 -15.34 -3.69 -6.19
N GLN A 28 -14.54 -3.64 -5.13
CA GLN A 28 -14.56 -2.57 -4.13
C GLN A 28 -13.85 -1.29 -4.57
N LEU A 29 -12.86 -1.39 -5.46
CA LEU A 29 -12.00 -0.25 -5.85
C LEU A 29 -12.78 0.96 -6.38
N ALA A 30 -13.87 0.77 -7.12
CA ALA A 30 -14.68 1.88 -7.63
C ALA A 30 -15.42 2.62 -6.50
N ALA A 31 -15.95 1.87 -5.53
CA ALA A 31 -16.59 2.46 -4.35
C ALA A 31 -15.55 3.20 -3.49
N SER A 32 -14.39 2.60 -3.24
CA SER A 32 -13.30 3.25 -2.52
C SER A 32 -12.82 4.53 -3.25
N TYR A 33 -12.71 4.51 -4.58
CA TYR A 33 -12.40 5.70 -5.36
C TYR A 33 -13.42 6.83 -5.17
N SER A 34 -14.72 6.52 -5.19
CA SER A 34 -15.77 7.53 -4.96
C SER A 34 -15.68 8.21 -3.58
N GLN A 35 -15.05 7.57 -2.59
CA GLN A 35 -14.86 8.10 -1.24
C GLN A 35 -13.61 8.98 -1.09
N THR A 36 -12.76 9.08 -2.10
CA THR A 36 -11.43 9.74 -2.00
C THR A 36 -11.52 11.15 -1.41
N GLY A 37 -12.45 11.98 -1.88
CA GLY A 37 -12.62 13.35 -1.38
C GLY A 37 -13.01 13.38 0.10
N ALA A 38 -13.95 12.53 0.52
CA ALA A 38 -14.37 12.45 1.92
C ALA A 38 -13.23 11.98 2.83
N VAL A 39 -12.48 10.96 2.42
CA VAL A 39 -11.33 10.44 3.18
C VAL A 39 -10.27 11.52 3.38
N LEU A 40 -9.91 12.27 2.32
CA LEU A 40 -8.92 13.35 2.43
C LEU A 40 -9.40 14.48 3.36
N GLN A 41 -10.70 14.78 3.38
CA GLN A 41 -11.27 15.75 4.33
C GLN A 41 -11.15 15.25 5.76
N GLU A 42 -11.56 14.01 6.02
CA GLU A 42 -11.54 13.41 7.35
C GLU A 42 -10.13 13.30 7.95
N CYS A 43 -9.13 12.93 7.14
CA CYS A 43 -7.75 12.78 7.62
C CYS A 43 -6.96 14.11 7.59
N GLY A 44 -7.59 15.23 7.25
CA GLY A 44 -6.97 16.56 7.24
C GLY A 44 -6.04 16.82 6.06
N LEU A 45 -6.09 16.00 5.02
CA LEU A 45 -5.30 16.14 3.78
C LEU A 45 -6.05 16.88 2.67
N ALA A 46 -7.24 17.43 2.93
CA ALA A 46 -7.98 18.19 1.93
C ALA A 46 -7.39 19.58 1.65
N VAL A 47 -6.82 20.24 2.66
CA VAL A 47 -6.18 21.56 2.54
C VAL A 47 -4.68 21.40 2.23
N GLU A 48 -4.02 22.48 1.80
CA GLU A 48 -2.57 22.49 1.55
C GLU A 48 -1.76 21.97 2.74
N LYS A 49 -0.60 21.39 2.40
CA LYS A 49 0.26 20.54 3.24
C LYS A 49 0.33 20.94 4.72
N PRO A 50 0.10 19.99 5.64
CA PRO A 50 0.62 20.11 6.99
C PRO A 50 2.14 20.28 6.94
N ALA A 51 2.69 21.25 7.67
CA ALA A 51 4.12 21.59 7.67
C ALA A 51 5.03 20.42 8.08
N HIS A 52 4.48 19.40 8.75
CA HIS A 52 5.17 18.20 9.19
C HIS A 52 4.21 17.01 9.05
N THR A 53 4.42 16.15 8.05
CA THR A 53 3.86 14.80 8.08
C THR A 53 4.99 13.83 8.38
N ASP A 54 4.96 13.19 9.55
CA ASP A 54 5.72 11.96 9.74
C ASP A 54 5.22 10.97 8.69
N PHE A 55 6.12 10.49 7.83
CA PHE A 55 5.76 9.56 6.78
C PHE A 55 5.19 8.28 7.40
N TYR A 56 3.90 8.04 7.16
CA TYR A 56 3.22 6.78 7.42
C TYR A 56 3.09 6.32 8.88
N SER A 57 3.30 7.16 9.90
CA SER A 57 3.09 6.77 11.30
C SER A 57 1.63 6.35 11.57
N PRO A 58 1.33 5.06 11.84
CA PRO A 58 -0.05 4.62 12.06
C PRO A 58 -0.59 5.18 13.37
N VAL A 59 -1.73 5.87 13.28
CA VAL A 59 -2.45 6.37 14.45
C VAL A 59 -3.76 5.62 14.61
N ALA A 60 -4.01 5.09 15.81
CA ALA A 60 -5.26 4.44 16.12
C ALA A 60 -6.42 5.46 16.06
N ARG A 61 -7.48 5.07 15.38
CA ARG A 61 -8.73 5.81 15.23
C ARG A 61 -9.89 4.90 15.62
N ARG A 62 -11.01 5.51 16.01
CA ARG A 62 -12.27 4.79 16.27
C ARG A 62 -13.35 5.32 15.33
N ASP A 63 -14.16 4.39 14.86
CA ASP A 63 -15.35 4.64 14.05
C ASP A 63 -16.43 3.71 14.59
N VAL A 64 -17.68 4.20 14.64
CA VAL A 64 -18.87 3.47 15.10
C VAL A 64 -19.03 2.16 14.33
N VAL A 65 -18.60 2.11 13.06
CA VAL A 65 -18.71 0.92 12.20
C VAL A 65 -17.48 0.00 12.29
N ARG A 66 -16.27 0.54 12.46
CA ARG A 66 -15.00 -0.23 12.37
C ARG A 66 -14.39 -0.62 13.71
N ASN A 67 -14.99 -0.23 14.84
CA ASN A 67 -14.43 -0.31 16.20
C ASN A 67 -13.08 0.42 16.36
N ILE A 68 -12.00 -0.12 15.80
CA ILE A 68 -10.65 0.47 15.77
C ILE A 68 -10.04 0.25 14.38
N TYR A 69 -9.49 1.30 13.80
CA TYR A 69 -8.65 1.21 12.60
C TYR A 69 -7.38 2.03 12.77
N PHE A 70 -6.36 1.75 11.97
CA PHE A 70 -5.11 2.49 11.96
C PHE A 70 -5.04 3.36 10.72
N GLU A 71 -4.75 4.64 10.91
CA GLU A 71 -4.63 5.62 9.83
C GLU A 71 -3.18 6.07 9.69
N SER A 72 -2.64 5.94 8.49
CA SER A 72 -1.31 6.41 8.12
C SER A 72 -1.41 7.40 6.97
N THR A 73 -0.82 8.58 7.12
CA THR A 73 -0.90 9.66 6.13
C THR A 73 0.49 10.13 5.70
N SER A 74 0.61 10.65 4.50
CA SER A 74 1.78 11.40 4.05
C SER A 74 1.39 12.50 3.05
N ALA A 75 2.13 13.60 3.04
CA ALA A 75 1.94 14.67 2.08
C ALA A 75 3.29 15.28 1.67
N PHE A 76 3.59 15.35 0.38
CA PHE A 76 4.84 15.90 -0.14
C PHE A 76 4.66 16.42 -1.57
N SER A 77 5.66 17.14 -2.10
CA SER A 77 5.66 17.58 -3.50
C SER A 77 6.85 16.99 -4.20
N ILE A 78 6.63 16.56 -5.43
CA ILE A 78 7.67 16.12 -6.35
C ILE A 78 7.98 17.30 -7.28
N PRO A 79 9.25 17.74 -7.39
CA PRO A 79 9.65 18.86 -8.24
C PRO A 79 9.68 18.45 -9.73
N SER A 80 8.53 18.01 -10.24
CA SER A 80 8.27 17.64 -11.63
C SER A 80 6.78 17.84 -11.93
N LYS A 81 6.46 18.12 -13.20
CA LYS A 81 5.12 18.51 -13.63
C LYS A 81 4.15 17.33 -13.66
N TYR A 82 2.88 17.62 -13.36
CA TYR A 82 1.76 16.76 -13.69
C TYR A 82 1.40 16.91 -15.18
N PRO A 83 0.92 15.86 -15.89
CA PRO A 83 0.66 14.48 -15.44
C PRO A 83 1.85 13.53 -15.57
N ALA A 84 2.99 13.97 -16.11
CA ALA A 84 4.17 13.12 -16.32
C ALA A 84 4.61 12.41 -15.04
N THR A 85 4.62 13.12 -13.92
CA THR A 85 4.94 12.56 -12.60
C THR A 85 3.99 11.45 -12.17
N ALA A 86 2.69 11.56 -12.44
CA ALA A 86 1.71 10.52 -12.10
C ALA A 86 1.89 9.27 -12.95
N ASN A 87 2.19 9.43 -14.24
CA ASN A 87 2.52 8.30 -15.11
C ASN A 87 3.78 7.57 -14.64
N VAL A 88 4.85 8.32 -14.37
CA VAL A 88 6.11 7.76 -13.86
C VAL A 88 5.92 7.06 -12.51
N MET A 89 5.12 7.64 -11.59
CA MET A 89 4.84 6.99 -10.31
C MET A 89 4.13 5.64 -10.51
N PHE A 90 3.11 5.60 -11.36
CA PHE A 90 2.38 4.36 -11.64
C PHE A 90 3.27 3.30 -12.31
N ASP A 91 4.10 3.70 -13.27
CA ASP A 91 5.04 2.81 -13.93
C ASP A 91 6.12 2.29 -12.98
N ALA A 92 6.61 3.13 -12.06
CA ALA A 92 7.56 2.73 -11.03
C ALA A 92 6.95 1.72 -10.05
N MET A 93 5.69 1.91 -9.61
CA MET A 93 4.95 0.94 -8.79
C MET A 93 4.82 -0.40 -9.54
N ARG A 94 4.37 -0.35 -10.80
CA ARG A 94 4.20 -1.52 -11.67
C ARG A 94 5.52 -2.28 -11.84
N GLN A 95 6.63 -1.58 -12.09
CA GLN A 95 7.96 -2.18 -12.22
C GLN A 95 8.48 -2.78 -10.91
N THR A 96 8.26 -2.11 -9.77
CA THR A 96 8.68 -2.59 -8.44
C THR A 96 8.06 -3.95 -8.15
N HIS A 97 6.78 -4.13 -8.50
CA HIS A 97 6.07 -5.39 -8.32
C HIS A 97 6.39 -6.45 -9.39
N ARG A 98 6.74 -6.04 -10.62
CA ARG A 98 7.09 -6.96 -11.72
C ARG A 98 8.42 -7.71 -11.57
N ARG A 99 9.36 -7.21 -10.77
CA ARG A 99 10.71 -7.81 -10.66
C ARG A 99 10.71 -9.27 -10.19
N SER A 100 9.60 -9.79 -9.70
CA SER A 100 9.41 -11.22 -9.45
C SER A 100 8.11 -11.68 -10.12
N PRO A 101 8.16 -12.24 -11.33
CA PRO A 101 6.97 -12.66 -12.09
C PRO A 101 6.02 -13.57 -11.31
N GLN A 102 6.56 -14.38 -10.38
CA GLN A 102 5.78 -15.29 -9.55
C GLN A 102 4.88 -14.58 -8.53
N ARG A 103 5.02 -13.26 -8.36
CA ARG A 103 4.17 -12.42 -7.50
C ARG A 103 2.90 -11.96 -8.20
N ASN A 104 2.89 -11.90 -9.53
CA ASN A 104 1.76 -11.31 -10.26
C ASN A 104 0.66 -12.34 -10.47
N LEU A 105 -0.59 -11.90 -10.48
CA LEU A 105 -1.67 -12.74 -11.00
C LEU A 105 -1.48 -12.87 -12.52
N ASP A 106 -1.30 -14.10 -12.99
CA ASP A 106 -0.95 -14.39 -14.38
C ASP A 106 -1.87 -13.64 -15.37
N LYS A 107 -1.24 -12.98 -16.36
CA LYS A 107 -1.88 -12.30 -17.51
C LYS A 107 -2.76 -11.07 -17.23
N MET A 108 -2.83 -10.54 -16.01
CA MET A 108 -3.66 -9.34 -15.74
C MET A 108 -3.18 -8.07 -16.45
N ASP A 109 -1.85 -7.95 -16.63
CA ASP A 109 -1.19 -6.79 -17.23
C ASP A 109 -1.58 -6.51 -18.69
N GLU A 110 -2.08 -7.53 -19.41
CA GLU A 110 -2.51 -7.41 -20.81
C GLU A 110 -3.94 -6.87 -20.93
N TYR A 111 -4.81 -7.15 -19.96
CA TYR A 111 -6.24 -6.84 -20.04
C TYR A 111 -6.65 -5.61 -19.23
N ARG A 112 -5.84 -5.16 -18.26
CA ARG A 112 -6.15 -4.04 -17.35
C ARG A 112 -4.90 -3.17 -17.13
N PRO A 113 -4.49 -2.32 -18.08
CA PRO A 113 -3.24 -1.55 -17.99
C PRO A 113 -3.18 -0.60 -16.79
N ASP A 114 -4.33 -0.15 -16.29
CA ASP A 114 -4.46 0.73 -15.12
C ASP A 114 -4.58 -0.03 -13.78
N THR A 115 -4.37 -1.36 -13.75
CA THR A 115 -4.52 -2.17 -12.55
C THR A 115 -3.24 -2.97 -12.26
N ILE A 116 -2.85 -3.03 -10.99
CA ILE A 116 -1.77 -3.86 -10.48
C ILE A 116 -2.39 -4.86 -9.50
N ALA A 117 -2.12 -6.16 -9.69
CA ALA A 117 -2.60 -7.21 -8.81
C ALA A 117 -1.46 -8.17 -8.48
N VAL A 118 -1.01 -8.14 -7.21
CA VAL A 118 0.19 -8.86 -6.76
C VAL A 118 -0.04 -9.57 -5.43
N LYS A 119 0.63 -10.71 -5.30
CA LYS A 119 0.78 -11.47 -4.07
C LYS A 119 2.27 -11.61 -3.77
N PHE A 120 2.71 -11.23 -2.58
CA PHE A 120 4.12 -11.31 -2.23
C PHE A 120 4.34 -11.49 -0.74
N GLU A 121 5.51 -11.99 -0.39
CA GLU A 121 5.98 -12.04 0.99
C GLU A 121 7.08 -11.00 1.19
N THR A 122 7.08 -10.37 2.35
CA THR A 122 8.19 -9.56 2.85
C THR A 122 8.70 -10.14 4.15
N TYR A 123 10.00 -10.03 4.35
CA TYR A 123 10.69 -10.45 5.56
C TYR A 123 11.34 -9.21 6.15
N HIS A 124 11.07 -8.94 7.42
CA HIS A 124 11.68 -7.83 8.13
C HIS A 124 12.31 -8.32 9.42
N HIS A 125 13.52 -7.83 9.67
CA HIS A 125 14.19 -8.05 10.95
C HIS A 125 13.54 -7.12 11.97
N TRP A 126 12.78 -7.71 12.88
CA TRP A 126 12.27 -7.04 14.07
C TRP A 126 13.28 -7.14 15.22
N GLU A 127 13.10 -6.29 16.23
CA GLU A 127 13.91 -6.17 17.45
C GLU A 127 14.47 -7.52 17.94
N GLU A 128 15.73 -7.52 18.41
CA GLU A 128 16.47 -8.72 18.86
C GLU A 128 16.74 -9.79 17.76
N GLY A 129 16.61 -9.41 16.48
CA GLY A 129 16.99 -10.28 15.37
C GLY A 129 15.90 -11.27 14.94
N LYS A 130 14.68 -11.14 15.48
CA LYS A 130 13.53 -11.94 15.05
C LYS A 130 13.14 -11.56 13.62
N VAL A 131 13.15 -12.51 12.69
CA VAL A 131 12.60 -12.29 11.34
C VAL A 131 11.11 -12.55 11.38
N VAL A 132 10.32 -11.53 11.04
CA VAL A 132 8.87 -11.64 10.94
C VAL A 132 8.54 -11.68 9.44
N SER A 133 7.84 -12.74 9.01
CA SER A 133 7.28 -12.83 7.67
C SER A 133 5.89 -12.19 7.62
N GLN A 134 5.59 -11.54 6.50
CA GLN A 134 4.26 -11.01 6.21
C GLN A 134 3.90 -11.38 4.77
N SER A 135 2.68 -11.87 4.58
CA SER A 135 2.13 -12.13 3.26
C SER A 135 1.17 -11.00 2.87
N PHE A 136 1.23 -10.58 1.62
CA PHE A 136 0.45 -9.48 1.06
C PHE A 136 -0.31 -9.99 -0.15
N ILE A 137 -1.59 -9.66 -0.23
CA ILE A 137 -2.37 -9.63 -1.46
C ILE A 137 -2.79 -8.18 -1.68
N LEU A 138 -2.40 -7.59 -2.81
CA LEU A 138 -2.68 -6.19 -3.13
C LEU A 138 -3.32 -6.08 -4.52
N VAL A 139 -4.41 -5.33 -4.60
CA VAL A 139 -5.03 -4.92 -5.86
C VAL A 139 -5.14 -3.40 -5.86
N MET A 140 -4.46 -2.77 -6.80
CA MET A 140 -4.42 -1.32 -6.97
C MET A 140 -4.94 -0.94 -8.35
N ARG A 141 -5.65 0.18 -8.44
CA ARG A 141 -6.09 0.78 -9.70
C ARG A 141 -5.78 2.26 -9.75
N ARG A 142 -5.36 2.73 -10.93
CA ARG A 142 -5.25 4.12 -11.31
C ARG A 142 -6.56 4.64 -11.89
N PHE A 143 -6.99 5.81 -11.42
CA PHE A 143 -8.11 6.59 -11.94
C PHE A 143 -7.57 7.95 -12.37
N VAL A 144 -7.80 8.33 -13.63
CA VAL A 144 -7.31 9.59 -14.19
C VAL A 144 -8.49 10.53 -14.37
N GLU A 145 -8.42 11.69 -13.72
CA GLU A 145 -9.37 12.79 -13.82
C GLU A 145 -8.75 13.95 -14.62
N SER A 146 -9.52 15.00 -14.90
CA SER A 146 -9.03 16.17 -15.65
C SER A 146 -7.91 16.93 -14.94
N ASP A 147 -7.95 16.98 -13.60
CA ASP A 147 -7.10 17.81 -12.76
C ASP A 147 -6.24 17.00 -11.78
N ARG A 148 -6.44 15.68 -11.69
CA ARG A 148 -5.70 14.82 -10.79
C ARG A 148 -5.66 13.37 -11.25
N THR A 149 -4.76 12.60 -10.65
CA THR A 149 -4.74 11.14 -10.75
C THR A 149 -4.88 10.56 -9.35
N VAL A 150 -5.70 9.53 -9.20
CA VAL A 150 -5.94 8.84 -7.93
C VAL A 150 -5.51 7.38 -8.07
N PHE A 151 -4.61 6.93 -7.21
CA PHE A 151 -4.35 5.51 -7.00
C PHE A 151 -5.15 5.04 -5.81
N VAL A 152 -5.91 3.97 -5.99
CA VAL A 152 -6.67 3.33 -4.91
C VAL A 152 -6.24 1.89 -4.84
N TRP A 153 -6.02 1.37 -3.63
CA TRP A 153 -5.75 -0.04 -3.44
C TRP A 153 -6.53 -0.64 -2.29
N ARG A 154 -6.70 -1.95 -2.40
CA ARG A 154 -7.12 -2.84 -1.32
C ARG A 154 -5.98 -3.83 -1.09
N SER A 155 -5.67 -4.11 0.16
CA SER A 155 -4.74 -5.17 0.49
C SER A 155 -5.18 -5.97 1.71
N LEU A 156 -4.84 -7.26 1.72
CA LEU A 156 -4.90 -8.11 2.90
C LEU A 156 -3.47 -8.46 3.29
N ILE A 157 -3.15 -8.24 4.56
CA ILE A 157 -1.80 -8.45 5.08
C ILE A 157 -1.90 -9.45 6.22
N GLU A 158 -1.27 -10.61 6.08
CA GLU A 158 -1.20 -11.62 7.14
C GLU A 158 0.16 -11.53 7.83
N GLY A 159 0.16 -11.44 9.16
CA GLY A 159 1.37 -11.46 9.97
C GLY A 159 1.80 -12.86 10.38
N GLU A 160 2.99 -12.97 10.96
CA GLU A 160 3.55 -14.23 11.51
C GLU A 160 2.66 -14.88 12.60
N PHE A 161 1.83 -14.08 13.28
CA PHE A 161 0.85 -14.60 14.24
C PHE A 161 -0.39 -15.10 13.49
N ALA A 162 -0.42 -16.41 13.24
CA ALA A 162 -1.52 -17.09 12.56
C ALA A 162 -2.89 -16.60 13.07
N GLY A 163 -3.72 -16.11 12.15
CA GLY A 163 -5.04 -15.58 12.46
C GLY A 163 -5.11 -14.07 12.73
N THR A 164 -4.03 -13.29 12.58
CA THR A 164 -4.10 -11.81 12.59
C THR A 164 -3.85 -11.24 11.21
N TYR A 165 -4.82 -10.47 10.73
CA TYR A 165 -4.80 -9.82 9.42
C TYR A 165 -4.98 -8.31 9.56
N LEU A 166 -4.46 -7.57 8.60
CA LEU A 166 -4.84 -6.17 8.37
C LEU A 166 -5.53 -6.10 7.01
N ASP A 167 -6.80 -5.70 7.02
CA ASP A 167 -7.54 -5.32 5.83
C ASP A 167 -7.33 -3.82 5.59
N GLU A 168 -6.61 -3.50 4.52
CA GLU A 168 -6.19 -2.13 4.23
C GLU A 168 -6.90 -1.59 2.98
N THR A 169 -7.33 -0.32 3.08
CA THR A 169 -7.64 0.51 1.91
C THR A 169 -6.70 1.70 1.91
N GLY A 170 -6.16 2.03 0.74
CA GLY A 170 -5.36 3.24 0.60
C GLY A 170 -5.70 4.05 -0.63
N TRP A 171 -5.35 5.33 -0.54
CA TRP A 171 -5.58 6.36 -1.54
C TRP A 171 -4.31 7.20 -1.67
N THR A 172 -3.83 7.37 -2.89
CA THR A 172 -2.81 8.38 -3.22
C THR A 172 -3.37 9.30 -4.29
N VAL A 173 -3.39 10.60 -4.01
CA VAL A 173 -3.82 11.63 -4.96
C VAL A 173 -2.61 12.41 -5.43
N LEU A 174 -2.49 12.54 -6.75
CA LEU A 174 -1.50 13.36 -7.43
C LEU A 174 -2.18 14.46 -8.22
N GLN A 175 -1.79 15.71 -8.01
CA GLN A 175 -2.40 16.87 -8.67
C GLN A 175 -1.35 17.95 -8.95
N PRO A 176 -1.55 18.82 -9.96
CA PRO A 176 -0.64 19.92 -10.24
C PRO A 176 -0.65 20.94 -9.10
N THR A 177 0.47 21.62 -8.95
CA THR A 177 0.61 22.83 -8.11
C THR A 177 0.83 24.06 -8.97
N SER A 178 0.76 25.25 -8.37
CA SER A 178 1.10 26.51 -9.04
C SER A 178 2.60 26.62 -9.40
N SER A 179 3.47 25.81 -8.81
CA SER A 179 4.94 25.92 -8.90
C SER A 179 5.59 24.86 -9.82
N ASP A 180 4.88 24.40 -10.86
CA ASP A 180 5.37 23.36 -11.79
C ASP A 180 5.79 22.05 -11.08
N SER A 181 5.28 21.82 -9.88
CA SER A 181 5.49 20.61 -9.08
C SER A 181 4.20 19.78 -9.00
N THR A 182 4.31 18.52 -8.61
CA THR A 182 3.16 17.63 -8.37
C THR A 182 2.99 17.44 -6.88
N ASP A 183 1.82 17.78 -6.36
CA ASP A 183 1.42 17.52 -4.97
C ASP A 183 0.98 16.06 -4.85
N VAL A 184 1.47 15.37 -3.82
CA VAL A 184 1.19 13.96 -3.55
C VAL A 184 0.66 13.83 -2.14
N ARG A 185 -0.53 13.27 -2.00
CA ARG A 185 -1.20 13.04 -0.71
C ARG A 185 -1.61 11.59 -0.60
N THR A 186 -1.21 10.92 0.47
CA THR A 186 -1.53 9.52 0.71
C THR A 186 -2.25 9.36 2.03
N CYS A 187 -3.32 8.55 2.04
CA CYS A 187 -4.00 8.07 3.22
C CYS A 187 -4.15 6.55 3.12
N MET A 188 -3.83 5.83 4.19
CA MET A 188 -4.03 4.40 4.32
C MET A 188 -4.83 4.15 5.59
N ARG A 189 -5.83 3.26 5.50
CA ARG A 189 -6.65 2.84 6.63
C ARG A 189 -6.62 1.33 6.72
N SER A 190 -6.10 0.81 7.83
CA SER A 190 -5.92 -0.63 8.05
C SER A 190 -6.77 -1.08 9.23
N VAL A 191 -7.64 -2.08 9.00
CA VAL A 191 -8.55 -2.64 10.01
C VAL A 191 -8.01 -4.00 10.43
N PRO A 192 -7.71 -4.21 11.73
CA PRO A 192 -7.35 -5.53 12.23
C PRO A 192 -8.51 -6.52 12.09
N MET A 193 -8.23 -7.70 11.60
CA MET A 193 -9.17 -8.81 11.57
C MET A 193 -8.54 -10.04 12.23
N HIS A 194 -9.33 -10.74 13.05
CA HIS A 194 -8.87 -11.89 13.82
C HIS A 194 -9.63 -13.14 13.37
N GLY A 195 -8.92 -14.07 12.73
CA GLY A 195 -9.42 -15.35 12.30
C GLY A 195 -9.17 -16.44 13.36
N GLY A 196 -10.24 -17.11 13.82
CA GLY A 196 -10.15 -18.31 14.65
C GLY A 196 -10.45 -18.12 16.14
N ARG A 197 -10.77 -19.24 16.80
CA ARG A 197 -11.30 -19.32 18.18
C ARG A 197 -10.27 -18.99 19.29
N GLN A 198 -9.01 -18.74 18.92
CA GLN A 198 -7.87 -18.50 19.83
C GLN A 198 -7.22 -17.12 19.69
N ALA A 199 -7.68 -16.26 18.76
CA ALA A 199 -7.09 -14.94 18.58
C ALA A 199 -7.58 -13.99 19.70
N VAL A 200 -6.86 -13.97 20.82
CA VAL A 200 -6.99 -12.90 21.83
C VAL A 200 -6.13 -11.74 21.37
N SER A 201 -6.70 -10.87 20.54
CA SER A 201 -6.07 -9.60 20.21
C SER A 201 -6.34 -8.56 21.28
N THR A 202 -5.32 -7.73 21.53
CA THR A 202 -5.48 -6.47 22.25
C THR A 202 -5.23 -5.31 21.28
N THR A 203 -5.78 -4.13 21.58
CA THR A 203 -5.47 -2.91 20.82
C THR A 203 -3.97 -2.63 20.73
N ALA A 204 -3.19 -3.06 21.73
CA ALA A 204 -1.74 -2.92 21.73
C ALA A 204 -1.05 -3.85 20.72
N SER A 205 -1.49 -5.11 20.60
CA SER A 205 -0.95 -6.05 19.60
C SER A 205 -1.32 -5.63 18.18
N ASP A 206 -2.54 -5.12 17.97
CA ASP A 206 -2.97 -4.64 16.67
C ASP A 206 -2.20 -3.36 16.26
N ALA A 207 -1.98 -2.44 17.19
CA ALA A 207 -1.19 -1.23 16.95
C ALA A 207 0.27 -1.56 16.66
N PHE A 208 0.82 -2.55 17.34
CA PHE A 208 2.14 -3.07 17.07
C PHE A 208 2.21 -3.67 15.66
N PHE A 209 1.23 -4.49 15.27
CA PHE A 209 1.20 -5.10 13.94
C PHE A 209 1.06 -4.05 12.82
N ALA A 210 0.19 -3.04 12.98
CA ALA A 210 0.07 -1.94 12.04
C ALA A 210 1.38 -1.16 11.86
N LYS A 211 2.13 -0.92 12.95
CA LYS A 211 3.47 -0.31 12.88
C LYS A 211 4.49 -1.20 12.17
N ALA A 212 4.45 -2.50 12.41
CA ALA A 212 5.34 -3.45 11.76
C ALA A 212 5.11 -3.51 10.24
N VAL A 213 3.85 -3.46 9.79
CA VAL A 213 3.50 -3.38 8.37
C VAL A 213 4.04 -2.10 7.72
N VAL A 214 3.86 -0.94 8.36
CA VAL A 214 4.42 0.30 7.80
C VAL A 214 5.94 0.22 7.69
N ARG A 215 6.62 -0.24 8.74
CA ARG A 215 8.08 -0.39 8.74
C ARG A 215 8.56 -1.38 7.67
N SER A 216 7.87 -2.50 7.48
CA SER A 216 8.25 -3.49 6.47
C SER A 216 8.07 -2.98 5.03
N SER A 217 7.24 -1.95 4.84
CA SER A 217 7.04 -1.28 3.54
C SER A 217 8.09 -0.22 3.22
N GLU A 218 8.92 0.22 4.18
CA GLU A 218 9.93 1.26 3.99
C GLU A 218 10.96 0.91 2.90
N PRO A 219 11.53 -0.32 2.83
CA PRO A 219 12.47 -0.66 1.76
C PRO A 219 11.82 -0.61 0.37
N SER A 220 10.57 -1.05 0.24
CA SER A 220 9.80 -0.96 -1.00
C SER A 220 9.46 0.48 -1.36
N SER A 221 9.16 1.33 -0.38
CA SER A 221 8.91 2.76 -0.56
C SER A 221 10.18 3.49 -1.02
N LEU A 222 11.34 3.16 -0.45
CA LEU A 222 12.63 3.70 -0.88
C LEU A 222 12.98 3.26 -2.30
N GLN A 223 12.76 1.98 -2.62
CA GLN A 223 12.98 1.46 -3.97
C GLN A 223 12.06 2.15 -5.00
N LEU A 224 10.79 2.38 -4.64
CA LEU A 224 9.86 3.14 -5.47
C LEU A 224 10.38 4.56 -5.71
N ALA A 225 10.79 5.27 -4.65
CA ALA A 225 11.32 6.63 -4.75
C ALA A 225 12.58 6.69 -5.64
N GLN A 226 13.49 5.72 -5.53
CA GLN A 226 14.68 5.62 -6.37
C GLN A 226 14.33 5.40 -7.84
N LEU A 227 13.42 4.47 -8.13
CA LEU A 227 13.00 4.17 -9.50
C LEU A 227 12.24 5.34 -10.13
N MET A 228 11.39 6.02 -9.33
CA MET A 228 10.75 7.26 -9.76
C MET A 228 11.79 8.33 -10.11
N GLY A 229 12.81 8.51 -9.29
CA GLY A 229 13.90 9.46 -9.56
C GLY A 229 14.60 9.17 -10.89
N GLN A 230 14.90 7.90 -11.17
CA GLN A 230 15.52 7.47 -12.43
C GLN A 230 14.60 7.76 -13.63
N LEU A 231 13.35 7.30 -13.58
CA LEU A 231 12.39 7.48 -14.68
C LEU A 231 12.05 8.95 -14.95
N LEU A 232 12.03 9.80 -13.92
CA LEU A 232 11.85 11.24 -14.07
C LEU A 232 13.05 11.91 -14.74
N LEU A 233 14.28 11.44 -14.48
CA LEU A 233 15.48 11.95 -15.15
C LEU A 233 15.53 11.54 -16.62
N ASP A 234 15.13 10.32 -16.95
CA ASP A 234 15.12 9.79 -18.32
C ASP A 234 14.01 10.42 -19.20
N SER A 235 13.01 11.06 -18.57
CA SER A 235 11.89 11.73 -19.24
C SER A 235 12.15 13.19 -19.63
N LYS A 236 13.34 13.73 -19.32
CA LYS A 236 13.78 15.10 -19.65
C LYS A 236 14.59 15.14 -20.93
#